data_AF-F2KT55-F1
#
_entry.id   AF-F2KT55-F1
#
_cell.length_a   1.000
_cell.length_b   1.000
_cell.length_c   1.000
_cell.angle_alpha   90.00
_cell.angle_beta   90.00
_cell.angle_gamma   90.00
#
_symmetry.space_group_name_H-M   'P 1'
#
loop_
_entity.id
_entity.type
_entity.pdbx_description
1 polymer ?
#
loop_
_entity_poly.entity_id
_entity_poly.type
_entity_poly.pdbx_seq_one_letter_code
_entity_poly.pdbx_strand_id
1 'polypeptide(L)'
;MPEEILLDEYKKAYREVVAEEEKRGFLVHLVVYVLVNAMLILINLIYSPEAIWFFYPLIGWGIGISMHYLFGVRWIEKGLKEREAKAEYRVREKSS
;
A
#
# COMPACT_ATOMS: atom_id res chain seq x y z
N MET A 1 25.69 -23.37 5.47
CA MET A 1 25.15 -23.20 6.84
C MET A 1 25.27 -21.76 7.35
N PRO A 2 26.44 -21.10 7.45
CA PRO A 2 26.50 -19.70 7.92
C PRO A 2 25.91 -18.71 6.88
N GLU A 3 26.16 -18.98 5.60
CA GLU A 3 25.74 -18.15 4.48
C GLU A 3 24.22 -18.17 4.25
N GLU A 4 23.55 -19.29 4.55
CA GLU A 4 22.08 -19.41 4.48
C GLU A 4 21.41 -18.64 5.62
N ILE A 5 21.97 -18.70 6.84
CA ILE A 5 21.46 -17.97 8.00
C ILE A 5 21.56 -16.45 7.76
N LEU A 6 22.68 -15.99 7.20
CA LEU A 6 22.87 -14.58 6.83
C LEU A 6 21.87 -14.11 5.75
N LEU A 7 21.56 -14.96 4.77
CA LEU A 7 20.61 -14.62 3.71
C LEU A 7 19.18 -14.49 4.26
N ASP A 8 18.77 -15.37 5.17
CA ASP A 8 17.45 -15.33 5.79
C ASP A 8 17.28 -14.10 6.69
N GLU A 9 18.32 -13.74 7.46
CA GLU A 9 18.34 -12.50 8.25
C GLU A 9 18.26 -11.26 7.35
N TYR A 10 19.01 -11.22 6.25
CA TYR A 10 18.96 -10.13 5.28
C TYR A 10 17.56 -10.00 4.65
N LYS A 11 16.98 -11.12 4.18
CA LYS A 11 15.62 -11.12 3.58
C LYS A 11 14.58 -10.61 4.58
N LYS A 12 14.68 -11.01 5.85
CA LYS A 12 13.79 -10.54 6.90
C LYS A 12 13.90 -9.03 7.10
N ALA A 13 15.12 -8.51 7.27
CA ALA A 13 15.35 -7.08 7.43
C ALA A 13 14.86 -6.28 6.20
N TYR A 14 15.11 -6.79 4.99
CA TYR A 14 14.62 -6.17 3.76
C TYR A 14 13.09 -6.10 3.71
N ARG A 15 12.39 -7.18 4.07
CA ARG A 15 10.91 -7.18 4.13
C ARG A 15 10.38 -6.17 5.13
N GLU A 16 11.02 -6.03 6.29
CA GLU A 16 10.64 -5.06 7.31
C GLU A 16 10.77 -3.62 6.79
N VAL A 17 11.91 -3.27 6.17
CA VAL A 17 12.14 -1.94 5.59
C VAL A 17 11.11 -1.62 4.51
N VAL A 18 10.88 -2.54 3.56
CA VAL A 18 9.90 -2.33 2.47
C VAL A 18 8.48 -2.16 3.02
N ALA A 19 8.11 -2.94 4.04
CA ALA A 19 6.81 -2.81 4.68
C ALA A 19 6.64 -1.47 5.42
N GLU A 20 7.71 -0.90 5.99
CA GLU A 20 7.67 0.43 6.60
C GLU A 20 7.53 1.56 5.58
N GLU A 21 8.25 1.48 4.46
CA GLU A 21 8.18 2.47 3.39
C GLU A 21 6.77 2.55 2.79
N GLU A 22 6.15 1.41 2.53
CA GLU A 22 4.79 1.33 1.97
C GLU A 22 3.73 1.82 2.96
N LYS A 23 3.89 1.54 4.27
CA LYS A 23 3.04 2.13 5.32
C LYS A 23 3.14 3.66 5.33
N ARG A 24 4.34 4.22 5.20
CA ARG A 24 4.54 5.68 5.15
C ARG A 24 3.89 6.28 3.90
N GLY A 25 4.10 5.67 2.74
CA GLY A 25 3.47 6.09 1.49
C GLY A 25 1.94 6.07 1.58
N PHE A 26 1.37 5.00 2.13
CA PHE A 26 -0.06 4.87 2.37
C PHE A 26 -0.59 5.96 3.32
N LEU A 27 0.14 6.27 4.39
CA LEU A 27 -0.28 7.27 5.37
C LEU A 27 -0.36 8.67 4.76
N VAL A 28 0.56 9.04 3.87
CA VAL A 28 0.49 10.29 3.11
C VAL A 28 -0.77 10.34 2.24
N HIS A 29 -1.08 9.26 1.52
CA HIS A 29 -2.28 9.19 0.69
C HIS A 29 -3.56 9.29 1.52
N LEU A 30 -3.59 8.65 2.69
CA LEU A 30 -4.70 8.74 3.63
C LEU A 30 -4.91 10.17 4.13
N VAL A 31 -3.83 10.86 4.51
CA VAL A 31 -3.89 12.27 4.95
C VAL A 31 -4.44 13.16 3.84
N VAL A 32 -3.90 13.04 2.63
CA VAL A 32 -4.39 13.81 1.46
C VAL A 32 -5.87 13.55 1.22
N TYR A 33 -6.30 12.29 1.27
CA TYR A 33 -7.69 11.92 1.11
C TYR A 33 -8.61 12.53 2.17
N VAL A 34 -8.22 12.50 3.44
CA VAL A 34 -9.00 13.12 4.53
C VAL A 34 -9.10 14.63 4.32
N LEU A 35 -7.99 15.29 3.99
CA LEU A 35 -7.96 16.74 3.77
C LEU A 35 -8.82 17.16 2.58
N VAL A 36 -8.69 16.46 1.45
CA VAL A 36 -9.48 16.77 0.25
C VAL A 36 -10.96 16.52 0.49
N ASN A 37 -11.33 15.39 1.11
CA ASN A 37 -12.73 15.12 1.42
C ASN A 37 -13.32 16.12 2.42
N ALA A 38 -12.57 16.51 3.46
CA ALA A 38 -13.00 17.55 4.40
C ALA A 38 -13.26 18.88 3.66
N MET A 39 -12.37 19.27 2.75
CA MET A 39 -12.56 20.46 1.91
C MET A 39 -13.81 20.33 1.02
N LEU A 40 -14.02 19.19 0.36
CA LEU A 40 -15.19 18.96 -0.49
C LEU A 40 -16.50 18.96 0.30
N ILE A 41 -16.50 18.40 1.51
CA ILE A 41 -17.64 18.47 2.44
C ILE A 41 -17.97 19.93 2.77
N LEU A 42 -16.95 20.73 3.14
CA LEU A 42 -17.15 22.15 3.44
C LEU A 42 -17.70 22.91 2.23
N ILE A 43 -17.15 22.71 1.05
CA ILE A 43 -17.63 23.34 -0.19
C ILE A 43 -19.08 22.92 -0.47
N ASN A 44 -19.40 21.64 -0.32
CA ASN A 44 -20.75 21.15 -0.56
C ASN A 44 -21.78 21.81 0.38
N LEU A 45 -21.46 21.86 1.68
CA LEU A 45 -22.36 22.44 2.68
C LEU A 45 -22.50 23.97 2.56
N ILE A 46 -21.45 24.67 2.10
CA ILE A 46 -21.50 26.14 1.93
C ILE A 46 -22.23 26.54 0.64
N TYR A 47 -21.93 25.89 -0.48
CA TYR A 47 -22.38 26.35 -1.80
C TYR A 47 -23.61 25.60 -2.32
N SER A 48 -23.86 24.37 -1.87
CA SER A 48 -24.96 23.55 -2.37
C SER A 48 -25.51 22.60 -1.28
N PRO A 49 -26.03 23.13 -0.16
CA PRO A 49 -26.51 22.31 0.95
C PRO A 49 -27.70 21.42 0.57
N GLU A 50 -28.46 21.78 -0.48
CA GLU A 50 -29.60 20.99 -0.97
C GLU A 50 -29.18 19.76 -1.79
N ALA A 51 -27.93 19.71 -2.27
CA ALA A 51 -27.42 18.63 -3.11
C ALA A 51 -26.14 18.04 -2.50
N ILE A 52 -26.24 16.84 -1.90
CA ILE A 52 -25.13 16.19 -1.19
C ILE A 52 -24.20 15.45 -2.18
N TRP A 53 -23.40 16.19 -2.94
CA TRP A 53 -22.51 15.60 -3.95
C TRP A 53 -21.17 15.12 -3.39
N PHE A 54 -20.76 15.53 -2.18
CA PHE A 54 -19.47 15.11 -1.61
C PHE A 54 -19.37 13.59 -1.40
N PHE A 55 -20.50 12.89 -1.35
CA PHE A 55 -20.57 11.45 -1.12
C PHE A 55 -19.96 10.64 -2.29
N TYR A 56 -20.10 11.13 -3.52
CA TYR A 56 -19.55 10.48 -4.71
C TYR A 56 -18.02 10.40 -4.71
N PRO A 57 -17.26 11.51 -4.54
CA PRO A 57 -15.80 11.43 -4.43
C PRO A 57 -15.36 10.69 -3.17
N LEU A 58 -16.10 10.80 -2.06
CA LEU A 58 -15.79 10.09 -0.82
C LEU A 58 -15.85 8.57 -1.01
N ILE A 59 -16.93 8.02 -1.56
CA ILE A 59 -17.00 6.58 -1.83
C ILE A 59 -16.07 6.17 -2.96
N GLY A 60 -16.06 6.91 -4.07
CA GLY A 60 -15.26 6.55 -5.23
C GLY A 60 -13.78 6.44 -4.92
N TRP A 61 -13.22 7.45 -4.22
CA TRP A 61 -11.81 7.44 -3.84
C TRP A 61 -11.55 6.58 -2.61
N GLY A 62 -12.52 6.44 -1.70
CA GLY A 62 -12.42 5.59 -0.52
C GLY A 62 -12.20 4.11 -0.86
N ILE A 63 -12.81 3.63 -1.95
CA ILE A 63 -12.55 2.28 -2.48
C ILE A 63 -11.09 2.14 -2.93
N GLY A 64 -10.57 3.13 -3.66
CA GLY A 64 -9.17 3.13 -4.11
C GLY A 64 -8.17 3.09 -2.96
N ILE A 65 -8.38 3.88 -1.91
CA ILE A 65 -7.54 3.84 -0.70
C ILE A 65 -7.66 2.52 0.03
N SER A 66 -8.86 1.96 0.13
CA SER A 66 -9.06 0.66 0.75
C SER A 66 -8.29 -0.45 0.02
N MET A 67 -8.28 -0.40 -1.32
CA MET A 67 -7.46 -1.30 -2.13
C MET A 67 -5.96 -1.08 -1.90
N HIS A 68 -5.48 0.16 -1.89
CA HIS A 68 -4.08 0.47 -1.59
C HIS A 68 -3.65 -0.06 -0.21
N TYR A 69 -4.50 0.05 0.81
CA TYR A 69 -4.24 -0.52 2.13
C TYR A 69 -4.13 -2.05 2.08
N LEU A 70 -5.08 -2.71 1.42
CA LEU A 70 -5.11 -4.17 1.34
C LEU A 70 -3.89 -4.72 0.59
N PHE A 71 -3.57 -4.16 -0.57
CA PHE A 71 -2.46 -4.64 -1.39
C PHE A 71 -1.09 -4.17 -0.89
N GLY A 72 -0.96 -2.89 -0.51
CA GLY A 72 0.30 -2.27 -0.13
C GLY A 72 0.70 -2.47 1.33
N VAL A 73 -0.25 -2.68 2.24
CA VAL A 73 0.05 -2.84 3.68
C VAL A 73 -0.26 -4.25 4.18
N ARG A 74 -1.45 -4.77 3.87
CA ARG A 74 -1.91 -6.08 4.42
C ARG A 74 -1.34 -7.28 3.67
N TRP A 75 -1.14 -7.18 2.36
CA TRP A 75 -0.67 -8.28 1.52
C TRP A 75 0.78 -8.15 1.04
N ILE A 76 1.50 -7.13 1.52
CA ILE A 76 2.88 -6.88 1.10
C ILE A 76 3.83 -8.04 1.40
N GLU A 77 3.71 -8.67 2.57
CA GLU A 77 4.51 -9.84 2.92
C GLU A 77 4.26 -11.02 1.98
N LYS A 78 3.00 -11.23 1.57
CA LYS A 78 2.65 -12.29 0.63
C LYS A 78 3.26 -12.00 -0.74
N GLY A 79 3.17 -10.76 -1.21
CA GLY A 79 3.78 -10.33 -2.47
C GLY A 79 5.31 -10.41 -2.47
N LEU A 80 5.95 -10.08 -1.34
CA LEU A 80 7.41 -10.18 -1.19
C LEU A 80 7.88 -11.63 -1.24
N LYS A 81 7.21 -12.54 -0.52
CA LYS A 81 7.52 -13.99 -0.57
C LYS A 81 7.37 -14.56 -1.99
N GLU A 82 6.34 -14.14 -2.71
CA GLU A 82 6.09 -14.58 -4.08
C GLU A 82 7.15 -14.06 -5.06
N ARG A 83 7.61 -12.81 -4.88
CA ARG A 83 8.73 -12.23 -5.64
C ARG A 83 10.06 -12.95 -5.36
N GLU A 84 10.33 -13.28 -4.10
CA GLU A 84 11.53 -14.03 -3.70
C GLU A 84 11.54 -15.43 -4.32
N ALA A 85 10.43 -16.18 -4.22
CA ALA A 85 10.30 -17.50 -4.84
C ALA A 85 10.51 -17.44 -6.37
N LYS A 86 9.98 -16.41 -7.03
CA LYS A 86 10.17 -16.19 -8.47
C LYS A 86 11.61 -15.82 -8.82
N ALA A 87 12.32 -15.09 -7.96
CA ALA A 87 13.73 -14.77 -8.14
C ALA A 87 14.60 -16.03 -8.01
N GLU A 88 14.36 -16.87 -7.00
CA GLU A 88 15.05 -18.14 -6.79
C GLU A 88 14.84 -19.11 -7.96
N TYR A 89 13.61 -19.20 -8.48
CA TYR A 89 13.31 -19.97 -9.68
C TYR A 89 14.13 -19.51 -10.90
N ARG A 90 14.21 -18.20 -11.15
CA ARG A 90 14.97 -17.63 -12.27
C ARG A 90 16.48 -17.85 -12.16
N VAL A 91 17.03 -17.84 -10.95
CA VAL A 91 18.45 -18.15 -10.73
C VAL A 91 18.72 -19.62 -11.05
N ARG A 92 17.86 -20.54 -10.58
CA ARG A 92 17.96 -21.97 -10.87
C ARG A 92 17.87 -22.28 -12.37
N GLU A 93 16.97 -21.61 -13.09
CA GLU A 93 16.82 -21.82 -14.55
C GLU A 93 18.05 -21.34 -15.35
N LYS A 94 18.73 -20.28 -14.90
CA LYS A 94 19.96 -19.76 -15.54
C LYS A 94 21.22 -20.55 -15.21
N SER A 95 21.20 -21.37 -14.15
CA SER A 95 22.33 -22.19 -13.71
C SER A 95 22.27 -23.62 -14.25
N SER A 96 21.24 -23.96 -15.04
CA SER A 96 21.07 -25.24 -15.72
C SER A 96 21.34 -25.12 -17.21
#